data_AF-A0A645C6C3-F1
#
_entry.id   AF-A0A645C6C3-F1
#
_cell.length_a   1.000
_cell.length_b   1.000
_cell.length_c   1.000
_cell.angle_alpha   90.00
_cell.angle_beta   90.00
_cell.angle_gamma   90.00
#
_symmetry.space_group_name_H-M   'P 1'
#
loop_
_entity.id
_entity.type
_entity.pdbx_description
1 polymer ?
#
loop_
_entity_poly.entity_id
_entity_poly.type
_entity_poly.pdbx_seq_one_letter_code
_entity_poly.pdbx_strand_id
1 'polypeptide(L)'
;MKNAFFSKRPAQDPMLTVLQNELQAAQGELTLAYRQFDLATDPELVESCVFQISAAKARCNYLIRMIKARCPDTAAMAKTEEAATWT
;
A
#
# COMPACT_ATOMS: atom_id res chain seq x y z
N MET A 1 -29.18 -13.14 30.19
CA MET A 1 -28.58 -13.96 29.12
C MET A 1 -27.39 -13.19 28.55
N LYS A 2 -26.28 -13.89 28.28
CA LYS A 2 -24.93 -13.35 28.08
C LYS A 2 -24.78 -12.74 26.68
N ASN A 3 -24.66 -11.42 26.55
CA ASN A 3 -24.19 -10.79 25.31
C ASN A 3 -22.66 -10.71 25.34
N ALA A 4 -22.02 -11.85 25.09
CA ALA A 4 -20.59 -11.94 24.87
C ALA A 4 -20.33 -11.91 23.35
N PHE A 5 -20.46 -10.72 22.75
CA PHE A 5 -19.84 -10.42 21.45
C PHE A 5 -18.88 -9.25 21.63
N PHE A 6 -18.00 -9.35 22.64
CA PHE A 6 -16.73 -8.65 22.55
C PHE A 6 -15.94 -9.35 21.45
N SER A 7 -16.14 -8.88 20.23
CA SER A 7 -15.23 -9.10 19.12
C SER A 7 -13.85 -8.75 19.68
N LYS A 8 -13.04 -9.79 19.94
CA LYS A 8 -11.63 -9.61 20.27
C LYS A 8 -11.05 -8.87 19.08
N ARG A 9 -10.99 -7.54 19.17
CA ARG A 9 -10.07 -6.75 18.34
C ARG A 9 -8.76 -7.51 18.39
N PRO A 10 -8.28 -8.11 17.28
CA PRO A 10 -6.99 -8.75 17.32
C PRO A 10 -6.03 -7.66 17.78
N ALA A 11 -5.31 -7.93 18.88
CA ALA A 11 -4.23 -7.09 19.34
C ALA A 11 -3.45 -6.64 18.11
N GLN A 12 -3.29 -5.32 17.92
CA GLN A 12 -2.62 -4.72 16.75
C GLN A 12 -1.43 -5.61 16.37
N ASP A 13 -1.56 -6.33 15.25
CA ASP A 13 -0.53 -7.28 14.85
C ASP A 13 0.76 -6.46 14.65
N PRO A 14 1.81 -6.66 15.48
CA PRO A 14 3.02 -5.87 15.39
C PRO A 14 3.65 -5.95 13.99
N MET A 15 3.38 -7.05 13.28
CA MET A 15 3.82 -7.26 11.92
C MET A 15 3.03 -6.41 10.91
N LEU A 16 1.74 -6.15 11.13
CA LEU A 16 0.96 -5.20 10.33
C LEU A 16 1.48 -3.78 10.49
N THR A 17 1.83 -3.37 11.72
CA THR A 17 2.43 -2.05 11.99
C THR A 17 3.76 -1.89 11.26
N VAL A 18 4.62 -2.91 11.27
CA VAL A 18 5.88 -2.91 10.50
C VAL A 18 5.62 -2.77 9.00
N LEU A 19 4.66 -3.53 8.46
CA LEU A 19 4.31 -3.45 7.03
C LEU A 19 3.74 -2.09 6.64
N GLN A 20 2.95 -1.46 7.50
CA GLN A 20 2.43 -0.11 7.27
C GLN A 20 3.54 0.94 7.29
N ASN A 21 4.48 0.83 8.24
CA ASN A 21 5.65 1.72 8.29
C ASN A 21 6.52 1.55 7.04
N GLU A 22 6.74 0.32 6.59
CA GLU A 22 7.49 0.04 5.36
C GLU A 22 6.77 0.59 4.11
N LEU A 23 5.43 0.48 4.07
CA LEU A 23 4.63 1.06 2.99
C LEU A 23 4.75 2.59 2.98
N GLN A 24 4.70 3.23 4.14
CA GLN A 24 4.86 4.69 4.25
C GLN A 24 6.26 5.13 3.78
N ALA A 25 7.31 4.39 4.15
CA ALA A 25 8.65 4.66 3.66
C ALA A 25 8.75 4.51 2.12
N ALA A 26 8.19 3.42 1.57
CA ALA A 26 8.17 3.19 0.13
C ALA A 26 7.36 4.25 -0.65
N GLN A 27 6.28 4.78 -0.07
CA GLN A 27 5.54 5.91 -0.64
C GLN A 27 6.35 7.21 -0.63
N GLY A 28 7.17 7.42 0.40
CA GLY A 28 8.13 8.52 0.45
C GLY A 28 9.18 8.43 -0.66
N GLU A 29 9.76 7.26 -0.85
CA GLU A 29 10.69 6.97 -1.96
C GLU A 29 10.03 7.22 -3.33
N LEU A 30 8.79 6.74 -3.51
CA LEU A 30 8.03 6.96 -4.73
C LEU A 30 7.81 8.46 -5.00
N THR A 31 7.42 9.21 -3.98
CA THR A 31 7.20 10.67 -4.08
C THR A 31 8.49 11.40 -4.45
N LEU A 32 9.63 10.98 -3.86
CA LEU A 32 10.93 11.55 -4.18
C LEU A 32 11.32 11.25 -5.64
N ALA A 33 11.15 10.01 -6.09
CA ALA A 33 11.46 9.61 -7.46
C ALA A 33 10.60 10.37 -8.49
N TYR A 34 9.32 10.62 -8.20
CA TYR A 34 8.47 11.50 -9.03
C TYR A 34 9.01 12.93 -9.10
N ARG A 35 9.41 13.52 -7.97
CA ARG A 35 10.00 14.87 -7.98
C ARG A 35 11.32 14.93 -8.76
N GLN A 36 12.12 13.88 -8.67
CA GLN A 36 13.37 13.77 -9.44
C GLN A 36 13.09 13.66 -10.94
N PHE A 37 12.08 12.88 -11.33
CA PHE A 37 11.61 12.82 -12.72
C PHE A 37 11.17 14.20 -13.23
N ASP A 38 10.40 14.95 -12.45
CA ASP A 38 9.91 16.28 -12.84
C ASP A 38 11.05 17.30 -13.06
N LEU A 39 12.18 17.11 -12.37
CA LEU A 39 13.37 17.95 -12.48
C LEU A 39 14.41 17.41 -13.48
N ALA A 40 14.28 16.15 -13.90
CA ALA A 40 15.22 15.52 -14.81
C ALA A 40 15.00 16.04 -16.23
N THR A 41 15.98 16.80 -16.72
CA THR A 41 16.04 17.27 -18.12
C THR A 41 16.98 16.44 -18.99
N ASP A 42 17.84 15.62 -18.37
CA ASP A 42 18.72 14.68 -19.06
C ASP A 42 17.94 13.38 -19.40
N PRO A 43 17.90 12.97 -20.69
CA PRO A 43 17.23 11.74 -21.11
C PRO A 43 17.65 10.48 -20.33
N GLU A 44 18.94 10.32 -20.00
CA GLU A 44 19.42 9.16 -19.25
C GLU A 44 18.93 9.19 -17.80
N LEU A 45 18.83 10.38 -17.19
CA LEU A 45 18.28 10.56 -15.85
C LEU A 45 16.76 10.33 -15.82
N VAL A 46 16.04 10.74 -16.87
CA VAL A 46 14.61 10.49 -17.02
C VAL A 46 14.35 8.99 -17.08
N GLU A 47 15.08 8.23 -17.89
CA GLU A 47 14.94 6.77 -17.98
C GLU A 47 15.24 6.10 -16.63
N SER A 48 16.30 6.51 -15.94
CA SER A 48 16.62 6.04 -14.59
C SER A 48 15.48 6.31 -13.61
N CYS A 49 14.88 7.50 -13.63
CA CYS A 49 13.75 7.84 -12.77
C CYS A 49 12.52 6.98 -13.09
N VAL A 50 12.24 6.67 -14.36
CA VAL A 50 11.13 5.78 -14.74
C VAL A 50 11.32 4.36 -14.17
N PHE A 51 12.53 3.82 -14.20
CA PHE A 51 12.82 2.52 -13.57
C PHE A 51 12.65 2.58 -12.06
N GLN A 52 13.12 3.65 -11.40
CA GLN A 52 12.98 3.82 -9.95
C GLN A 52 11.52 3.96 -9.52
N ILE A 53 10.72 4.76 -10.24
CA ILE A 53 9.27 4.91 -10.01
C ILE A 53 8.57 3.56 -10.17
N SER A 54 8.91 2.79 -11.21
CA SER A 54 8.32 1.48 -11.48
C SER A 54 8.65 0.48 -10.37
N ALA A 55 9.90 0.46 -9.90
CA ALA A 55 10.34 -0.39 -8.79
C ALA A 55 9.64 -0.01 -7.47
N ALA A 56 9.58 1.29 -7.14
CA ALA A 56 8.91 1.77 -5.95
C ALA A 56 7.39 1.47 -5.99
N LYS A 57 6.75 1.59 -7.16
CA LYS A 57 5.35 1.21 -7.36
C LYS A 57 5.12 -0.29 -7.15
N ALA A 58 6.02 -1.14 -7.66
CA ALA A 58 5.95 -2.59 -7.43
C ALA A 58 6.11 -2.93 -5.94
N ARG A 59 7.05 -2.27 -5.25
CA ARG A 59 7.25 -2.42 -3.80
C ARG A 59 5.99 -2.03 -3.01
N CYS A 60 5.39 -0.88 -3.32
CA CYS A 60 4.14 -0.45 -2.70
C CYS A 60 2.99 -1.46 -2.95
N ASN A 61 2.84 -1.95 -4.18
CA ASN A 61 1.80 -2.91 -4.53
C ASN A 61 1.96 -4.23 -3.74
N TYR A 62 3.19 -4.74 -3.63
CA TYR A 62 3.48 -5.93 -2.83
C TYR A 62 3.11 -5.74 -1.35
N LEU A 63 3.52 -4.62 -0.75
CA LEU A 63 3.22 -4.32 0.66
C LEU A 63 1.71 -4.18 0.91
N ILE A 64 0.98 -3.54 0.00
CA ILE A 64 -0.49 -3.45 0.07
C ILE A 64 -1.12 -4.85 0.01
N ARG A 65 -0.67 -5.72 -0.91
CA ARG A 65 -1.19 -7.11 -0.99
C ARG A 65 -0.90 -7.90 0.29
N MET A 66 0.30 -7.74 0.84
CA MET A 66 0.71 -8.37 2.11
C MET A 66 -0.16 -7.91 3.28
N ILE A 67 -0.44 -6.61 3.39
CA ILE A 67 -1.33 -6.04 4.42
C ILE A 67 -2.75 -6.57 4.23
N LYS A 68 -3.29 -6.55 3.00
CA LYS A 68 -4.64 -7.05 2.70
C LYS A 68 -4.79 -8.55 2.98
N ALA A 69 -3.78 -9.36 2.67
CA ALA A 69 -3.80 -10.81 2.95
C ALA A 69 -3.81 -11.12 4.45
N ARG A 70 -3.24 -10.24 5.27
CA ARG A 70 -3.20 -10.36 6.74
C ARG A 70 -4.40 -9.73 7.44
N CYS A 71 -5.17 -8.88 6.75
CA CYS A 71 -6.43 -8.31 7.22
C CYS A 71 -7.59 -8.71 6.29
N PRO A 72 -8.03 -9.98 6.31
CA PRO A 72 -9.03 -10.49 5.39
C PRO A 72 -10.41 -9.81 5.51
N ASP A 73 -10.74 -9.24 6.69
CA ASP A 73 -12.02 -8.59 6.93
C ASP A 73 -12.24 -7.31 6.08
N THR A 74 -11.16 -6.62 5.67
CA THR A 74 -11.27 -5.42 4.81
C THR A 74 -11.25 -5.76 3.31
N ALA A 75 -10.68 -6.90 2.93
CA ALA A 75 -10.63 -7.35 1.53
C ALA A 75 -12.01 -7.79 1.00
N ALA A 76 -12.87 -8.32 1.87
CA ALA A 76 -14.26 -8.64 1.52
C ALA A 76 -15.11 -7.37 1.28
N MET A 77 -14.88 -6.30 2.05
CA MET A 77 -15.62 -5.04 1.91
C MET A 77 -15.18 -4.19 0.69
N ALA A 78 -13.89 -4.18 0.37
CA ALA A 78 -13.39 -3.45 -0.80
C ALA A 78 -13.90 -4.05 -2.13
N LYS A 79 -14.08 -5.38 -2.20
CA LYS A 79 -14.59 -6.05 -3.40
C LYS A 79 -16.08 -5.76 -3.65
N THR A 80 -16.86 -5.48 -2.60
CA THR A 80 -18.25 -5.03 -2.75
C THR A 80 -18.35 -3.57 -3.22
N GLU A 81 -17.38 -2.73 -2.89
CA GLU A 81 -17.40 -1.30 -3.22
C GLU A 81 -16.92 -1.01 -4.66
N GLU A 82 -15.92 -1.75 -5.15
CA GLU A 82 -15.46 -1.68 -6.55
C GLU A 82 -16.51 -2.24 -7.55
N ALA A 83 -17.38 -3.16 -7.10
CA ALA A 83 -18.50 -3.67 -7.90
C ALA A 83 -19.71 -2.72 -7.89
N ALA A 84 -19.87 -1.90 -6.85
CA ALA A 84 -20.99 -0.96 -6.70
C ALA A 84 -20.75 0.40 -7.39
N THR A 85 -19.52 0.71 -7.78
CA THR A 85 -19.16 1.97 -8.46
C THR A 85 -19.29 1.92 -9.99
N TRP A 86 -19.72 0.79 -10.55
CA TRP A 86 -19.91 0.58 -12.00
C TRP A 86 -21.36 0.24 -12.41
N THR A 87 -22.34 0.54 -11.55
CA THR A 87 -23.78 0.55 -11.90
C THR A 87 -24.34 1.94 -11.77
#